data_AF-A0A2M8PMH6-F1
#
_entry.id   AF-A0A2M8PMH6-F1
#
_cell.length_a   1.000
_cell.length_b   1.000
_cell.length_c   1.000
_cell.angle_alpha   90.00
_cell.angle_beta   90.00
_cell.angle_gamma   90.00
#
_symmetry.space_group_name_H-M   'P 1'
#
loop_
_entity.id
_entity.type
_entity.pdbx_description
1 polymer ?
#
loop_
_entity_poly.entity_id
_entity_poly.type
_entity_poly.pdbx_seq_one_letter_code
_entity_poly.pdbx_strand_id
1 'polypeptide(L)'
;MPNLPVICDPSHIAGKREFLYEISQKAFDMGLDGLMLESHRDPSCALSDAAQQLTPDDLAKLLDKLVIRHENANNPDFENLLDVLRNRIDAIDAELLETLSSRVAIVKQIGKYKKDNNVTALQINRWTKLMEDRV
;
A
#
# COMPACT_ATOMS: atom_id res chain seq x y z
N MET A 1 -4.78 1.30 19.55
CA MET A 1 -4.33 -0.11 19.58
C MET A 1 -3.83 -0.43 20.98
N PRO A 2 -3.85 -1.68 21.45
CA PRO A 2 -3.10 -2.04 22.65
C PRO A 2 -1.62 -1.66 22.44
N ASN A 3 -0.97 -1.12 23.47
CA ASN A 3 0.44 -0.69 23.42
C ASN A 3 1.38 -1.91 23.49
N LEU A 4 1.25 -2.79 22.51
CA LEU A 4 2.00 -4.04 22.40
C LEU A 4 2.89 -3.98 21.17
N PRO A 5 4.14 -4.46 21.26
CA PRO A 5 5.03 -4.50 20.12
C PRO A 5 4.49 -5.45 19.05
N VAL A 6 4.55 -5.03 17.80
CA VAL A 6 4.15 -5.80 16.62
C VAL A 6 5.41 -6.14 15.84
N ILE A 7 5.73 -7.43 15.77
CA ILE A 7 6.89 -7.96 15.03
C ILE A 7 6.45 -8.69 13.76
N CYS A 8 7.33 -8.72 12.77
CA CYS A 8 7.15 -9.49 11.54
C CYS A 8 7.89 -10.83 11.62
N ASP A 9 7.35 -11.89 11.02
CA ASP A 9 8.08 -13.13 10.75
C ASP A 9 8.31 -13.28 9.25
N PRO A 10 9.43 -12.76 8.71
CA PRO A 10 9.73 -12.88 7.29
C PRO A 10 9.95 -14.32 6.86
N SER A 11 10.39 -15.20 7.76
CA SER A 11 10.76 -16.58 7.43
C SER A 11 9.54 -17.35 6.94
N HIS A 12 8.51 -17.41 7.79
CA HIS A 12 7.27 -18.12 7.47
C HIS A 12 6.43 -17.43 6.40
N ILE A 13 6.48 -16.10 6.30
CA ILE A 13 5.81 -15.35 5.23
C ILE A 13 6.43 -15.69 3.87
N ALA A 14 7.76 -15.72 3.78
CA ALA A 14 8.47 -15.97 2.54
C ALA A 14 8.51 -17.44 2.14
N GLY A 15 8.74 -18.33 3.12
CA GLY A 15 9.11 -19.72 2.91
C GLY A 15 10.45 -19.93 2.18
N LYS A 16 11.16 -18.84 1.84
CA LYS A 16 12.41 -18.86 1.05
C LYS A 16 13.35 -17.72 1.42
N ARG A 17 14.66 -18.04 1.48
CA ARG A 17 15.74 -17.09 1.79
C ARG A 17 15.79 -15.84 0.92
N GLU A 18 15.48 -15.99 -0.37
CA GLU A 18 15.64 -14.91 -1.36
C GLU A 18 14.75 -13.69 -1.07
N PHE A 19 13.61 -13.88 -0.40
CA PHE A 19 12.66 -12.81 -0.09
C PHE A 19 12.81 -12.23 1.33
N LEU A 20 13.65 -12.84 2.18
CA LEU A 20 13.74 -12.44 3.58
C LEU A 20 14.16 -10.98 3.75
N TYR A 21 15.10 -10.52 2.93
CA TYR A 21 15.56 -9.13 2.99
C TYR A 21 14.44 -8.16 2.64
N GLU A 22 13.73 -8.37 1.52
CA GLU A 22 12.68 -7.46 1.06
C GLU A 22 11.52 -7.37 2.07
N ILE A 23 11.10 -8.51 2.62
CA ILE A 23 10.03 -8.55 3.63
C ILE A 23 10.50 -7.92 4.95
N SER A 24 11.74 -8.18 5.37
CA SER A 24 12.32 -7.57 6.57
C SER A 24 12.42 -6.05 6.45
N GLN A 25 12.92 -5.55 5.32
CA GLN A 25 13.01 -4.12 5.06
C GLN A 25 11.61 -3.50 5.02
N LYS A 26 10.65 -4.17 4.38
CA LYS A 26 9.27 -3.68 4.32
C LYS A 26 8.61 -3.60 5.69
N ALA A 27 8.88 -4.55 6.59
CA ALA A 27 8.39 -4.52 7.96
C ALA A 27 8.87 -3.24 8.68
N PHE A 28 10.15 -2.91 8.58
CA PHE A 28 10.67 -1.68 9.19
C PHE A 28 10.20 -0.40 8.47
N ASP A 29 10.08 -0.40 7.15
CA ASP A 29 9.49 0.73 6.41
C ASP A 29 8.02 0.98 6.79
N MET A 30 7.33 -0.04 7.31
CA MET A 30 5.95 0.05 7.82
C MET A 30 5.87 0.37 9.32
N GLY A 31 7.02 0.54 9.99
CA GLY A 31 7.07 0.88 11.41
C GLY A 31 6.81 -0.29 12.36
N LEU A 32 7.07 -1.53 11.95
CA LEU A 32 7.02 -2.67 12.88
C LEU A 32 8.20 -2.64 13.85
N ASP A 33 7.99 -3.16 15.06
CA ASP A 33 8.92 -3.06 16.19
C ASP A 33 10.10 -4.04 16.12
N GLY A 34 10.01 -5.05 15.25
CA GLY A 34 11.07 -6.06 15.14
C GLY A 34 10.77 -7.19 14.16
N LEU A 35 11.72 -8.13 14.11
CA LEU A 35 11.70 -9.27 13.21
C LEU A 35 11.91 -10.58 13.98
N MET A 36 11.26 -11.65 13.52
CA MET A 36 11.51 -13.04 13.92
C MET A 36 12.06 -13.79 12.70
N LEU A 37 13.37 -14.06 12.70
CA LEU A 37 14.08 -14.73 11.62
C LEU A 37 14.63 -16.08 12.08
N GLU A 38 14.51 -17.10 11.23
CA GLU A 38 15.06 -18.41 11.53
C GLU A 38 16.50 -18.54 11.02
N SER A 39 17.36 -19.16 11.83
CA SER A 39 18.75 -19.42 11.46
C SER A 39 19.18 -20.84 11.85
N HIS A 40 20.02 -21.44 11.00
CA HIS A 40 20.63 -22.74 11.24
C HIS A 40 22.09 -22.71 10.78
N ARG A 41 23.00 -23.38 11.49
CA ARG A 41 24.44 -23.38 11.16
C ARG A 41 24.72 -23.96 9.78
N ASP A 42 23.96 -25.00 9.42
CA ASP A 42 23.97 -25.60 8.09
C ASP A 42 22.53 -25.91 7.67
N PRO A 43 21.82 -24.97 7.03
CA PRO A 43 20.41 -25.18 6.71
C PRO A 43 20.13 -26.35 5.76
N SER A 44 21.14 -26.84 5.04
CA SER A 44 20.97 -27.98 4.12
C SER A 44 20.66 -29.29 4.85
N CYS A 45 21.06 -29.40 6.12
CA CYS A 45 20.79 -30.56 6.97
C CYS A 45 19.69 -30.32 8.02
N ALA A 46 18.99 -29.17 7.96
CA ALA A 46 17.91 -28.87 8.90
C ALA A 46 16.72 -29.82 8.69
N LEU A 47 16.18 -30.35 9.79
CA LEU A 47 15.06 -31.30 9.78
C LEU A 47 13.69 -30.63 9.53
N SER A 48 13.62 -29.30 9.68
CA SER A 48 12.44 -28.49 9.40
C SER A 48 12.89 -27.18 8.75
N ASP A 49 12.06 -26.65 7.86
CA ASP A 49 12.15 -25.27 7.37
C ASP A 49 13.51 -24.88 6.74
N ALA A 50 14.19 -25.89 6.20
CA ALA A 50 15.46 -25.79 5.51
C ALA A 50 15.43 -24.85 4.30
N ALA A 51 14.29 -24.38 3.81
CA ALA A 51 14.20 -23.43 2.71
C ALA A 51 14.25 -21.95 3.16
N GLN A 52 13.85 -21.66 4.41
CA GLN A 52 13.69 -20.30 4.95
C GLN A 52 14.77 -19.92 5.97
N GLN A 53 15.54 -20.87 6.50
CA GLN A 53 16.57 -20.59 7.52
C GLN A 53 17.86 -19.97 6.95
N LEU A 54 18.37 -18.89 7.52
CA LEU A 54 19.67 -18.32 7.14
C LEU A 54 20.84 -18.98 7.87
N THR A 55 22.02 -19.00 7.26
CA THR A 55 23.24 -19.22 8.04
C THR A 55 23.47 -18.02 8.97
N PRO A 56 24.19 -18.17 10.10
CA PRO A 56 24.51 -17.02 10.96
C PRO A 56 25.22 -15.89 10.20
N ASP A 57 26.10 -16.23 9.26
CA ASP A 57 26.81 -15.24 8.43
C ASP A 57 25.87 -14.50 7.48
N ASP A 58 24.92 -15.20 6.87
CA ASP A 58 23.94 -14.57 5.97
C ASP A 58 22.90 -13.75 6.74
N LEU A 59 22.56 -14.16 7.97
CA LEU A 59 21.75 -13.36 8.87
C LEU A 59 22.46 -12.05 9.21
N ALA A 60 23.75 -12.08 9.56
CA ALA A 60 24.53 -10.86 9.81
C ALA A 60 24.54 -9.93 8.59
N LYS A 61 24.79 -10.47 7.39
CA LYS A 61 24.73 -9.69 6.13
C LYS A 61 23.35 -9.10 5.86
N LEU A 62 22.28 -9.80 6.23
CA LEU A 62 20.92 -9.30 6.08
C LEU A 62 20.71 -8.13 7.03
N LEU A 63 21.04 -8.30 8.32
CA LEU A 63 20.87 -7.27 9.35
C LEU A 63 21.66 -6.00 9.04
N ASP A 64 22.91 -6.13 8.57
CA ASP A 64 23.77 -5.00 8.19
C ASP A 64 23.20 -4.16 7.03
N LYS A 65 22.34 -4.75 6.19
CA LYS A 65 21.72 -4.06 5.06
C LYS A 65 20.41 -3.35 5.44
N LEU A 66 19.81 -3.67 6.59
CA LEU A 66 18.52 -3.11 6.96
C LEU A 66 18.65 -1.63 7.30
N VAL A 67 17.73 -0.83 6.77
CA VAL A 67 17.62 0.60 7.06
C VAL A 67 16.45 0.80 8.01
N ILE A 68 16.75 1.17 9.25
CA ILE A 68 15.74 1.52 10.25
C ILE A 68 15.40 2.99 10.10
N ARG A 69 14.13 3.29 9.78
CA ARG A 69 13.61 4.65 9.66
C ARG A 69 12.94 5.06 10.96
N HIS A 70 12.96 6.35 11.27
CA HIS A 70 12.31 6.92 12.44
C HIS A 70 11.03 7.65 12.02
N GLU A 71 10.01 7.61 12.87
CA GLU A 71 8.72 8.24 12.60
C GLU A 71 8.80 9.77 12.46
N ASN A 72 9.72 10.41 13.19
CA ASN A 72 9.83 11.86 13.26
C ASN A 72 11.20 12.33 12.79
N ALA A 73 11.20 13.36 11.94
CA ALA A 73 12.44 13.99 11.46
C ALA A 73 13.02 15.02 12.44
N ASN A 74 12.28 15.36 13.52
CA ASN A 74 12.61 16.44 14.47
C ASN A 74 13.05 17.75 13.79
N ASN A 75 12.47 18.04 12.62
CA ASN A 75 12.82 19.18 11.78
C ASN A 75 11.54 20.01 11.52
N PRO A 76 11.38 21.17 12.19
CA PRO A 76 10.20 22.00 12.03
C PRO A 76 9.94 22.45 10.59
N ASP A 77 10.99 22.73 9.81
CA ASP A 77 10.84 23.17 8.42
C ASP A 77 10.30 22.04 7.53
N PHE A 78 10.72 20.80 7.81
CA PHE A 78 10.20 19.61 7.13
C PHE A 78 8.72 19.39 7.46
N GLU A 79 8.34 19.43 8.74
CA GLU A 79 6.94 19.23 9.15
C GLU A 79 6.02 20.31 8.57
N ASN A 80 6.46 21.58 8.61
CA ASN A 80 5.71 22.69 8.02
C ASN A 80 5.50 22.51 6.50
N LEU A 81 6.55 22.10 5.78
CA LEU A 81 6.44 21.86 4.34
C LEU A 81 5.48 20.70 4.04
N LEU A 82 5.54 19.63 4.83
CA LEU A 82 4.68 18.47 4.67
C LEU A 82 3.21 18.83 4.89
N ASP A 83 2.91 19.66 5.88
CA ASP A 83 1.56 20.16 6.13
C ASP A 83 1.05 21.07 5.01
N VAL A 84 1.91 21.93 4.44
CA VAL A 84 1.54 22.72 3.24
C VAL A 84 1.16 21.80 2.07
N LEU A 85 1.93 20.74 1.83
CA LEU A 85 1.64 19.78 0.76
C LEU A 85 0.35 19.00 1.02
N ARG A 86 0.11 18.56 2.27
CA ARG A 86 -1.14 17.88 2.67
C ARG A 86 -2.36 18.77 2.48
N ASN A 87 -2.30 20.02 2.94
CA ASN A 87 -3.38 20.99 2.73
C ASN A 87 -3.69 21.22 1.24
N ARG A 88 -2.68 21.16 0.37
CA ARG A 88 -2.87 21.26 -1.08
C ARG A 88 -3.58 20.03 -1.64
N ILE A 89 -3.26 18.83 -1.16
CA ILE A 89 -3.99 17.60 -1.51
C ILE A 89 -5.44 17.73 -1.06
N ASP A 90 -5.68 18.14 0.19
CA ASP A 90 -7.03 18.29 0.74
C ASP A 90 -7.88 19.27 -0.08
N ALA A 91 -7.29 20.37 -0.56
CA ALA A 91 -7.96 21.32 -1.44
C ALA A 91 -8.34 20.70 -2.79
N ILE A 92 -7.45 19.91 -3.39
CA ILE A 92 -7.72 19.19 -4.65
C ILE A 92 -8.81 18.14 -4.43
N ASP A 93 -8.76 17.41 -3.33
CA ASP A 93 -9.73 16.37 -3.01
C ASP A 93 -11.13 16.97 -2.81
N ALA A 94 -11.23 18.14 -2.17
CA ALA A 94 -12.48 18.88 -2.07
C ALA A 94 -13.05 19.27 -3.45
N GLU A 95 -12.21 19.76 -4.36
CA GLU A 95 -12.61 20.12 -5.73
C GLU A 95 -13.05 18.88 -6.54
N LEU A 96 -12.33 17.76 -6.39
CA LEU A 96 -12.68 16.49 -7.03
C LEU A 96 -14.03 15.98 -6.53
N LEU A 97 -14.27 16.04 -5.22
CA LEU A 97 -15.55 15.64 -4.63
C LEU A 97 -16.70 16.51 -5.12
N GLU A 98 -16.51 17.83 -5.23
CA GLU A 98 -17.53 18.74 -5.74
C GLU A 98 -17.84 18.47 -7.22
N THR A 99 -16.80 18.21 -8.02
CA THR A 99 -16.94 17.86 -9.43
C THR A 99 -17.68 16.52 -9.60
N LEU A 100 -17.33 15.52 -8.80
CA LEU A 100 -18.01 14.22 -8.78
C LEU A 100 -19.47 14.36 -8.32
N SER A 101 -19.75 15.17 -7.31
CA SER A 101 -21.10 15.46 -6.81
C SER A 101 -21.96 16.10 -7.91
N SER A 102 -21.43 17.14 -8.57
CA SER A 102 -22.05 17.78 -9.72
C SER A 102 -22.34 16.79 -10.85
N ARG A 103 -21.38 15.92 -11.17
CA ARG A 103 -21.58 14.84 -12.16
C ARG A 103 -22.69 13.87 -11.74
N VAL A 104 -22.75 13.47 -10.48
CA VAL A 104 -23.80 12.57 -9.96
C VAL A 104 -25.17 13.23 -10.04
N ALA A 105 -25.27 14.54 -9.79
CA ALA A 105 -26.52 15.28 -9.97
C ALA A 105 -27.02 15.23 -11.42
N ILE A 106 -26.12 15.44 -12.40
CA ILE A 106 -26.44 15.32 -13.83
C ILE A 106 -26.90 13.90 -14.17
N VAL A 107 -26.20 12.87 -13.67
CA VAL A 107 -26.59 11.46 -13.88
C VAL A 107 -28.00 11.19 -13.35
N LYS A 108 -28.35 11.72 -12.16
CA LYS A 108 -29.71 11.61 -11.60
C LYS A 108 -30.75 12.29 -12.48
N GLN A 109 -30.46 13.48 -13.01
CA GLN A 109 -31.35 14.18 -13.94
C GLN A 109 -31.57 13.38 -15.23
N ILE A 110 -30.52 12.81 -15.83
CA ILE A 110 -30.61 11.94 -17.00
C ILE A 110 -31.49 10.71 -16.68
N GLY A 111 -31.27 10.08 -15.53
CA GLY A 111 -32.06 8.93 -15.08
C GLY A 111 -33.55 9.26 -14.95
N LYS A 112 -33.88 10.42 -14.35
CA LYS A 112 -35.26 10.90 -14.25
C LYS A 112 -35.88 11.13 -15.63
N TYR A 113 -35.19 11.84 -16.51
CA TYR A 113 -35.71 12.13 -17.85
C TYR A 113 -35.97 10.85 -18.67
N LYS A 114 -35.08 9.86 -18.58
CA LYS A 114 -35.30 8.54 -19.21
C LYS A 114 -36.54 7.84 -18.65
N LYS A 115 -36.69 7.83 -17.33
CA LYS A 115 -37.84 7.23 -16.65
C LYS A 115 -39.14 7.89 -17.10
N ASP A 116 -39.19 9.22 -17.10
CA ASP A 116 -40.38 10.01 -17.46
C ASP A 116 -40.79 9.78 -18.94
N ASN A 117 -39.86 9.35 -19.79
CA ASN A 117 -40.09 9.05 -21.22
C ASN A 117 -40.09 7.54 -21.56
N ASN A 118 -40.19 6.65 -20.56
CA ASN A 118 -40.17 5.19 -20.76
C ASN A 118 -38.96 4.67 -21.58
N VAL A 119 -37.80 5.33 -21.47
CA VAL A 119 -36.56 4.94 -22.16
C VAL A 119 -35.74 3.99 -21.28
N THR A 120 -35.13 2.98 -21.89
CA THR A 120 -34.26 2.03 -21.20
C THR A 120 -33.03 2.70 -20.57
N ALA A 121 -32.62 2.21 -19.40
CA ALA A 121 -31.48 2.77 -18.68
C ALA A 121 -30.16 2.62 -19.49
N LEU A 122 -29.94 1.43 -20.05
CA LEU A 122 -28.76 1.11 -20.86
C LEU A 122 -28.91 1.62 -22.29
N GLN A 123 -27.92 2.38 -22.77
CA GLN A 123 -27.83 2.86 -24.15
C GLN A 123 -26.46 2.54 -24.73
N ILE A 124 -26.37 1.39 -25.42
CA ILE A 124 -25.11 0.85 -25.97
C ILE A 124 -24.43 1.86 -26.91
N ASN A 125 -25.19 2.52 -27.79
CA ASN A 125 -24.64 3.49 -28.75
C ASN A 125 -23.91 4.66 -28.07
N ARG A 126 -24.33 5.08 -26.87
CA ARG A 126 -23.63 6.13 -26.11
C ARG A 126 -22.30 5.63 -25.55
N TRP A 127 -22.25 4.37 -25.13
CA TRP A 127 -21.04 3.74 -24.63
C TRP A 127 -20.01 3.54 -25.76
N THR A 128 -20.44 3.06 -26.92
CA THR A 128 -19.59 2.93 -28.12
C THR A 128 -19.00 4.28 -28.52
N LYS A 129 -19.82 5.33 -28.62
CA LYS A 129 -19.33 6.68 -28.94
C LYS A 129 -18.30 7.20 -27.92
N LEU A 130 -18.50 6.93 -26.63
CA LEU A 130 -17.53 7.34 -25.60
C LEU A 130 -16.19 6.60 -25.70
N MET A 131 -16.18 5.38 -26.22
CA MET A 131 -14.94 4.61 -26.45
C MET A 131 -14.21 5.12 -27.70
N GLU A 132 -14.94 5.44 -28.76
CA GLU A 132 -14.38 6.03 -29.99
C GLU A 132 -13.79 7.43 -29.76
N ASP A 133 -14.42 8.27 -28.94
CA ASP A 133 -13.96 9.65 -28.68
C ASP A 133 -12.75 9.72 -27.71
N ARG A 134 -12.33 8.61 -27.07
CA ARG A 134 -11.33 8.58 -25.98
C ARG A 134 -10.06 7.79 -26.31
N VAL A 135 -9.97 7.21 -27.50
CA VAL A 135 -8.77 6.56 -28.07
C VAL A 135 -8.24 7.45 -29.18
#